data_AF-A0A537L9J7-F1
#
_entry.id   AF-A0A537L9J7-F1
#
_cell.length_a   1.000
_cell.length_b   1.000
_cell.length_c   1.000
_cell.angle_alpha   90.00
_cell.angle_beta   90.00
_cell.angle_gamma   90.00
#
_symmetry.space_group_name_H-M   'P 1'
#
loop_
_entity.id
_entity.type
_entity.pdbx_description
1 polymer ?
#
loop_
_entity_poly.entity_id
_entity_poly.type
_entity_poly.pdbx_seq_one_letter_code
_entity_poly.pdbx_strand_id
1 'polypeptide(L)'
;MTFEQTYSEVEGDSASSTELYALLSELSGVPIEQSIAVTGSVNQKGEIQPIGGVNEKIEGYFAVCKALGLTGRQGVMIPVQNVANLMLRPDVVDVVRQGKFHIWAVRTIDEGLEVLTGLPAGEPDADGQYPDGTVNSLVGRRLSELAERLRRFAPAGRSGDSKNDEKDK
;
A
#
# COMPACT_ATOMS: atom_id res chain seq x y z
N MET A 1 12.46 -1.06 -3.88
CA MET A 1 11.39 -0.30 -4.55
C MET A 1 11.97 0.40 -5.75
N THR A 2 11.28 0.35 -6.89
CA THR A 2 11.71 0.97 -8.15
C THR A 2 10.47 1.49 -8.88
N PHE A 3 10.59 2.65 -9.52
CA PHE A 3 9.62 3.09 -10.52
C PHE A 3 10.17 2.69 -11.88
N GLU A 4 9.54 1.71 -12.51
CA GLU A 4 9.96 1.24 -13.82
C GLU A 4 9.85 2.35 -14.86
N GLN A 5 10.83 2.40 -15.77
CA GLN A 5 10.88 3.36 -16.90
C GLN A 5 10.91 4.84 -16.49
N THR A 6 11.31 5.16 -15.27
CA THR A 6 11.53 6.54 -14.81
C THR A 6 12.96 6.97 -15.08
N TYR A 7 13.14 8.02 -15.89
CA TYR A 7 14.46 8.56 -16.29
C TYR A 7 14.75 9.95 -15.69
N SER A 8 13.82 10.46 -14.90
CA SER A 8 13.92 11.74 -14.19
C SER A 8 13.76 11.53 -12.70
N GLU A 9 14.16 12.51 -11.90
CA GLU A 9 13.89 12.47 -10.47
C GLU A 9 12.37 12.49 -10.20
N VAL A 10 11.97 11.80 -9.13
CA VAL A 10 10.60 11.77 -8.61
C VAL A 10 10.60 12.53 -7.30
N GLU A 11 9.72 13.52 -7.19
CA GLU A 11 9.57 14.34 -5.98
C GLU A 11 8.16 14.18 -5.40
N GLY A 12 8.05 14.38 -4.09
CA GLY A 12 6.79 14.36 -3.34
C GLY A 12 6.51 13.02 -2.66
N ASP A 13 5.47 13.01 -1.82
CA ASP A 13 5.09 11.88 -0.98
C ASP A 13 3.85 11.12 -1.49
N SER A 14 3.27 11.59 -2.61
CA SER A 14 1.99 11.09 -3.11
C SER A 14 1.97 9.65 -3.63
N ALA A 15 3.14 9.00 -3.71
CA ALA A 15 3.30 7.60 -4.08
C ALA A 15 3.62 6.69 -2.88
N SER A 16 3.81 7.24 -1.68
CA SER A 16 4.22 6.48 -0.50
C SER A 16 3.21 5.39 -0.11
N SER A 17 1.90 5.62 -0.27
CA SER A 17 0.89 4.56 -0.09
C SER A 17 1.03 3.45 -1.14
N THR A 18 1.20 3.80 -2.41
CA THR A 18 1.42 2.86 -3.52
C THR A 18 2.64 1.97 -3.26
N GLU A 19 3.73 2.57 -2.78
CA GLU A 19 4.94 1.83 -2.43
C GLU A 19 4.71 0.83 -1.29
N LEU A 20 3.97 1.25 -0.26
CA LEU A 20 3.62 0.39 0.86
C LEU A 20 2.71 -0.77 0.43
N TYR A 21 1.72 -0.52 -0.44
CA TYR A 21 0.88 -1.60 -0.99
C TYR A 21 1.69 -2.64 -1.76
N ALA A 22 2.65 -2.21 -2.58
CA ALA A 22 3.51 -3.14 -3.31
C ALA A 22 4.37 -3.98 -2.35
N LEU A 23 4.90 -3.38 -1.30
CA LEU A 23 5.67 -4.10 -0.28
C LEU A 23 4.80 -5.10 0.49
N LEU A 24 3.60 -4.71 0.89
CA LEU A 24 2.66 -5.59 1.61
C LEU A 24 2.17 -6.74 0.73
N SER A 25 1.96 -6.48 -0.56
CA SER A 25 1.65 -7.52 -1.56
C SER A 25 2.79 -8.54 -1.67
N GLU A 26 4.04 -8.08 -1.79
CA GLU A 26 5.21 -8.98 -1.83
C GLU A 26 5.37 -9.79 -0.54
N LEU A 27 5.16 -9.17 0.62
CA LEU A 27 5.26 -9.86 1.91
C LEU A 27 4.12 -10.86 2.13
N SER A 28 2.90 -10.52 1.74
CA SER A 28 1.74 -11.42 1.91
C SER A 28 1.66 -12.49 0.83
N GLY A 29 2.29 -12.28 -0.33
CA GLY A 29 2.12 -13.10 -1.52
C GLY A 29 0.74 -12.91 -2.20
N VAL A 30 -0.02 -11.90 -1.80
CA VAL A 30 -1.36 -11.62 -2.33
C VAL A 30 -1.24 -10.65 -3.51
N PRO A 31 -1.75 -11.00 -4.71
CA PRO A 31 -1.69 -10.12 -5.87
C PRO A 31 -2.61 -8.89 -5.69
N ILE A 32 -2.18 -7.77 -6.26
CA ILE A 32 -2.95 -6.51 -6.31
C ILE A 32 -3.60 -6.30 -7.67
N GLU A 33 -4.82 -5.77 -7.68
CA GLU A 33 -5.59 -5.47 -8.89
C GLU A 33 -4.93 -4.37 -9.73
N GLN A 34 -4.43 -4.75 -10.91
CA GLN A 34 -3.70 -3.85 -11.82
C GLN A 34 -4.61 -2.87 -12.55
N SER A 35 -5.93 -3.10 -12.55
CA SER A 35 -6.89 -2.13 -13.09
C SER A 35 -7.10 -0.90 -12.18
N ILE A 36 -6.51 -0.88 -10.99
CA ILE A 36 -6.68 0.20 -10.03
C ILE A 36 -5.37 0.99 -9.92
N ALA A 37 -5.37 2.23 -10.39
CA ALA A 37 -4.28 3.16 -10.09
C ALA A 37 -4.44 3.71 -8.67
N VAL A 38 -3.32 4.03 -8.03
CA VAL A 38 -3.30 4.50 -6.65
C VAL A 38 -2.52 5.80 -6.54
N THR A 39 -3.09 6.77 -5.83
CA THR A 39 -2.38 7.97 -5.37
C THR A 39 -2.77 8.27 -3.93
N GLY A 40 -1.81 8.72 -3.14
CA GLY A 40 -2.03 9.08 -1.75
C GLY A 40 -0.71 9.07 -0.98
N SER A 41 -0.53 10.06 -0.11
CA SER A 41 0.54 10.00 0.88
C SER A 41 0.10 9.13 2.06
N VAL A 42 1.02 8.68 2.90
CA VAL A 42 0.72 7.91 4.11
C VAL A 42 1.62 8.36 5.26
N ASN A 43 1.03 8.49 6.46
CA ASN A 43 1.81 8.76 7.67
C ASN A 43 2.17 7.47 8.42
N GLN A 44 2.95 7.60 9.50
CA GLN A 44 3.43 6.45 10.29
C GLN A 44 2.33 5.66 10.99
N LYS A 45 1.10 6.18 11.07
CA LYS A 45 -0.06 5.49 11.63
C LYS A 45 -0.85 4.71 10.57
N GLY A 46 -0.41 4.73 9.31
CA GLY A 46 -1.14 4.11 8.20
C GLY A 46 -2.33 4.93 7.71
N GLU A 47 -2.44 6.21 8.09
CA GLU A 47 -3.48 7.11 7.62
C GLU A 47 -3.10 7.69 6.25
N ILE A 48 -4.02 7.63 5.30
CA ILE A 48 -3.85 8.19 3.96
C ILE A 48 -4.04 9.70 4.02
N GLN A 49 -3.10 10.41 3.40
CA GLN A 49 -3.00 11.87 3.42
C GLN A 49 -3.30 12.47 2.03
N PRO A 50 -3.90 13.67 2.00
CA PRO A 50 -4.27 14.33 0.75
C PRO A 50 -3.05 14.65 -0.10
N ILE A 51 -3.26 14.69 -1.41
CA ILE A 51 -2.24 14.96 -2.40
C ILE A 51 -2.64 16.13 -3.30
N GLY A 52 -1.64 16.73 -3.97
CA GLY A 52 -1.86 17.68 -5.05
C GLY A 52 -2.18 16.99 -6.37
N GLY A 53 -2.93 17.67 -7.24
CA GLY A 53 -3.19 17.23 -8.62
C GLY A 53 -4.10 16.00 -8.75
N VAL A 54 -5.07 15.82 -7.84
CA VAL A 54 -5.93 14.62 -7.84
C VAL A 54 -6.73 14.49 -9.14
N ASN A 55 -7.21 15.59 -9.72
CA ASN A 55 -7.98 15.57 -10.96
C ASN A 55 -7.11 15.13 -12.13
N GLU A 56 -5.92 15.71 -12.26
CA GLU A 56 -4.96 15.42 -13.32
C GLU A 56 -4.51 13.95 -13.28
N LYS A 57 -4.32 13.41 -12.07
CA LYS A 57 -3.96 11.99 -11.87
C LYS A 57 -5.09 11.05 -12.28
N ILE A 58 -6.32 11.35 -11.88
CA ILE A 58 -7.50 10.55 -12.27
C ILE A 58 -7.68 10.59 -13.79
N GLU A 59 -7.66 11.79 -14.37
CA GLU A 59 -7.87 11.99 -15.80
C GLU A 59 -6.74 11.40 -16.66
N GLY A 60 -5.50 11.45 -16.17
CA GLY A 60 -4.34 10.83 -16.81
C GLY A 60 -4.50 9.31 -16.90
N TYR A 61 -4.83 8.65 -15.79
CA TYR A 61 -5.05 7.20 -15.82
C TYR A 61 -6.27 6.81 -16.66
N PHE A 62 -7.36 7.59 -16.57
CA PHE A 62 -8.54 7.40 -17.41
C PHE A 62 -8.21 7.49 -18.90
N ALA A 63 -7.38 8.45 -19.32
CA ALA A 63 -6.97 8.60 -20.72
C ALA A 63 -6.21 7.37 -21.22
N VAL A 64 -5.30 6.81 -20.41
CA VAL A 64 -4.59 5.56 -20.73
C VAL A 64 -5.57 4.40 -20.86
N CYS A 65 -6.49 4.23 -19.89
CA CYS A 65 -7.49 3.16 -19.92
C CYS A 65 -8.41 3.28 -21.15
N LYS A 66 -8.81 4.50 -21.52
CA LYS A 66 -9.63 4.76 -22.70
C LYS A 66 -8.88 4.43 -24.00
N ALA A 67 -7.59 4.76 -24.08
CA ALA A 67 -6.76 4.45 -25.25
C ALA A 67 -6.54 2.93 -25.43
N LEU A 68 -6.41 2.19 -24.32
CA LEU A 68 -6.24 0.73 -24.32
C LEU A 68 -7.56 -0.05 -24.40
N GLY A 69 -8.69 0.61 -24.16
CA GLY A 69 -10.02 0.01 -24.08
C GLY A 69 -10.48 -0.17 -22.62
N LEU A 70 -11.66 0.37 -22.32
CA LEU A 70 -12.28 0.23 -21.00
C LEU A 70 -12.85 -1.19 -20.83
N THR A 71 -12.43 -1.87 -19.77
CA THR A 71 -12.91 -3.20 -19.37
C THR A 71 -14.08 -3.11 -18.39
N GLY A 72 -14.31 -1.93 -17.82
CA GLY A 72 -15.32 -1.71 -16.78
C GLY A 72 -14.82 -1.99 -15.36
N ARG A 73 -13.56 -2.41 -15.20
CA ARG A 73 -12.92 -2.64 -13.89
C ARG A 73 -11.97 -1.53 -13.49
N GLN A 74 -11.58 -0.68 -14.45
CA GLN A 74 -10.54 0.31 -14.19
C GLN A 74 -11.01 1.43 -13.26
N GLY A 75 -10.08 2.00 -12.51
CA GLY A 75 -10.39 3.14 -11.67
C GLY A 75 -9.19 3.66 -10.90
N VAL A 76 -9.44 4.63 -10.02
CA VAL A 76 -8.39 5.25 -9.20
C VAL A 76 -8.79 5.24 -7.74
N MET A 77 -7.89 4.77 -6.88
CA MET A 77 -7.98 4.91 -5.44
C MET A 77 -7.29 6.21 -4.99
N ILE A 78 -8.01 7.02 -4.21
CA ILE A 78 -7.60 8.36 -3.76
C ILE A 78 -7.79 8.56 -2.25
N PRO A 79 -7.14 9.56 -1.64
CA PRO A 79 -7.40 9.95 -0.26
C PRO A 79 -8.83 10.46 -0.10
N VAL A 80 -9.52 10.07 0.98
CA VAL A 80 -10.88 10.56 1.25
C VAL A 80 -10.97 12.08 1.37
N GLN A 81 -9.90 12.71 1.86
CA GLN A 81 -9.81 14.16 2.03
C GLN A 81 -9.79 14.89 0.68
N ASN A 82 -9.35 14.24 -0.40
CA ASN A 82 -9.35 14.82 -1.74
C ASN A 82 -10.71 14.78 -2.43
N VAL A 83 -11.72 14.09 -1.87
CA VAL A 83 -13.08 14.03 -2.46
C VAL A 83 -13.67 15.42 -2.65
N ALA A 84 -13.44 16.33 -1.70
CA ALA A 84 -13.89 17.72 -1.79
C ALA A 84 -13.17 18.55 -2.89
N ASN A 85 -12.06 18.05 -3.43
CA ASN A 85 -11.30 18.71 -4.50
C ASN A 85 -11.62 18.17 -5.90
N LEU A 86 -12.52 17.18 -6.02
CA LEU A 86 -12.86 16.57 -7.30
C LEU A 86 -13.66 17.54 -8.17
N MET A 87 -13.07 17.88 -9.30
CA MET A 87 -13.61 18.75 -10.35
C MET A 87 -13.29 18.12 -11.72
N LEU A 88 -13.69 16.86 -11.88
CA LEU A 88 -13.36 16.04 -13.04
C LEU A 88 -14.09 16.51 -14.30
N ARG A 89 -13.46 16.33 -15.46
CA ARG A 89 -14.10 16.57 -16.75
C ARG A 89 -15.41 15.78 -16.90
N PRO A 90 -16.42 16.35 -17.60
CA PRO A 90 -17.70 15.68 -17.82
C PRO A 90 -17.59 14.28 -18.45
N ASP A 91 -16.64 14.07 -19.36
CA ASP A 91 -16.45 12.78 -20.03
C ASP A 91 -16.05 11.66 -19.06
N VAL A 92 -15.23 11.98 -18.05
CA VAL A 92 -14.86 11.04 -16.99
C VAL A 92 -16.07 10.73 -16.11
N VAL A 93 -16.78 11.79 -15.69
CA VAL A 93 -17.97 11.65 -14.84
C VAL A 93 -19.04 10.77 -15.50
N ASP A 94 -19.25 10.92 -16.80
CA ASP A 94 -20.24 10.12 -17.53
C ASP A 94 -19.85 8.65 -17.63
N VAL A 95 -18.58 8.33 -17.80
CA VAL A 95 -18.11 6.93 -17.80
C VAL A 95 -18.20 6.32 -16.40
N VAL A 96 -17.91 7.10 -15.35
CA VAL A 96 -18.09 6.67 -13.95
C VAL A 96 -19.56 6.37 -13.66
N ARG A 97 -20.49 7.24 -14.08
CA ARG A 97 -21.94 7.01 -13.95
C ARG A 97 -22.42 5.75 -14.67
N GLN A 98 -21.77 5.37 -15.76
CA GLN A 98 -22.05 4.13 -16.50
C GLN A 98 -21.45 2.88 -15.84
N GLY A 99 -20.72 3.02 -14.72
CA GLY A 99 -20.05 1.91 -14.04
C GLY A 99 -18.87 1.33 -14.81
N LYS A 100 -18.33 2.08 -15.78
CA LYS A 100 -17.21 1.63 -16.64
C LYS A 100 -15.84 2.11 -16.16
N PHE A 101 -15.82 3.00 -15.20
CA PHE A 101 -14.63 3.49 -14.51
C PHE A 101 -15.00 3.82 -13.07
N HIS A 102 -14.09 3.66 -12.13
CA HIS A 102 -14.41 3.74 -10.70
C HIS A 102 -13.47 4.69 -9.95
N ILE A 103 -13.95 5.25 -8.84
CA ILE A 103 -13.13 6.08 -7.95
C ILE A 103 -13.40 5.58 -6.53
N TRP A 104 -12.35 5.10 -5.86
CA TRP A 104 -12.42 4.63 -4.47
C TRP A 104 -11.74 5.65 -3.57
N ALA A 105 -12.43 6.09 -2.52
CA ALA A 105 -11.90 7.00 -1.53
C ALA A 105 -11.57 6.23 -0.24
N VAL A 106 -10.32 6.27 0.19
CA VAL A 106 -9.83 5.52 1.36
C VAL A 106 -9.21 6.43 2.41
N ARG A 107 -9.28 5.99 3.67
CA ARG A 107 -8.73 6.65 4.87
C ARG A 107 -7.44 6.02 5.37
N THR A 108 -7.29 4.70 5.21
CA THR A 108 -6.18 3.95 5.78
C THR A 108 -5.58 3.00 4.76
N ILE A 109 -4.37 2.52 5.04
CA ILE A 109 -3.74 1.44 4.27
C ILE A 109 -4.59 0.18 4.28
N ASP A 110 -5.23 -0.15 5.41
CA ASP A 110 -6.09 -1.33 5.49
C ASP A 110 -7.29 -1.24 4.54
N GLU A 111 -8.00 -0.11 4.50
CA GLU A 111 -9.09 0.10 3.53
C GLU A 111 -8.59 -0.05 2.09
N GLY A 112 -7.38 0.44 1.78
CA GLY A 112 -6.81 0.32 0.45
C GLY A 112 -6.35 -1.09 0.09
N LEU A 113 -5.85 -1.88 1.05
CA LEU A 113 -5.53 -3.29 0.84
C LEU A 113 -6.78 -4.08 0.47
N GLU A 114 -7.91 -3.83 1.14
CA GLU A 114 -9.17 -4.51 0.84
C GLU A 114 -9.65 -4.21 -0.58
N VAL A 115 -9.52 -2.95 -1.02
CA VAL A 115 -9.85 -2.55 -2.40
C VAL A 115 -8.94 -3.24 -3.42
N LEU A 116 -7.64 -3.28 -3.17
CA LEU A 116 -6.65 -3.79 -4.13
C LEU A 116 -6.58 -5.31 -4.19
N THR A 117 -6.88 -6.01 -3.10
CA THR A 117 -6.71 -7.46 -2.99
C THR A 117 -8.02 -8.23 -2.95
N GLY A 118 -9.13 -7.58 -2.57
CA GLY A 118 -10.41 -8.24 -2.32
C GLY A 118 -10.42 -9.11 -1.05
N LEU A 119 -9.36 -9.06 -0.23
CA LEU A 119 -9.27 -9.78 1.03
C LEU A 119 -9.34 -8.78 2.21
N PRO A 120 -9.91 -9.18 3.35
CA PRO A 120 -9.88 -8.33 4.55
C PRO A 120 -8.45 -8.04 4.98
N ALA A 121 -8.16 -6.80 5.38
CA ALA A 121 -6.84 -6.42 5.86
C ALA A 121 -6.51 -7.14 7.18
N GLY A 122 -7.50 -7.20 8.08
CA GLY A 122 -7.42 -7.84 9.40
C GLY A 122 -6.88 -6.90 10.47
N GLU A 123 -7.59 -6.79 11.58
CA GLU A 123 -7.16 -6.04 12.76
C GLU A 123 -6.46 -6.96 13.78
N PRO A 124 -5.42 -6.48 14.48
CA PRO A 124 -4.77 -7.25 15.52
C PRO A 124 -5.66 -7.36 16.76
N ASP A 125 -5.67 -8.52 17.39
CA ASP A 125 -6.26 -8.69 18.72
C ASP A 125 -5.39 -8.10 19.84
N ALA A 126 -5.80 -8.30 21.09
CA ALA A 126 -5.08 -7.79 22.26
C ALA A 126 -3.65 -8.36 22.39
N ASP A 127 -3.38 -9.53 21.80
CA ASP A 127 -2.08 -10.20 21.79
C ASP A 127 -1.28 -9.87 20.51
N GLY A 128 -1.79 -8.98 19.66
CA GLY A 128 -1.17 -8.56 18.41
C GLY A 128 -1.30 -9.59 17.28
N GLN A 129 -2.18 -10.58 17.40
CA GLN A 129 -2.42 -11.60 16.38
C GLN A 129 -3.50 -11.14 15.40
N TYR A 130 -3.29 -11.44 14.11
CA TYR A 130 -4.26 -11.13 13.06
C TYR A 130 -5.11 -12.36 12.73
N PRO A 131 -6.41 -12.20 12.40
CA PRO A 131 -7.27 -13.30 12.00
C PRO A 131 -6.71 -14.04 10.78
N ASP A 132 -6.79 -15.37 10.78
CA ASP A 132 -6.32 -16.19 9.66
C ASP A 132 -7.02 -15.84 8.34
N GLY A 133 -6.26 -15.82 7.26
CA GLY A 133 -6.76 -15.53 5.91
C GLY A 133 -6.87 -14.05 5.58
N THR A 134 -6.50 -13.17 6.52
CA THR A 134 -6.38 -11.71 6.28
C THR A 134 -5.01 -11.34 5.72
N VAL A 135 -4.90 -10.22 5.02
CA VAL A 135 -3.62 -9.76 4.45
C VAL A 135 -2.55 -9.60 5.54
N ASN A 136 -2.88 -8.93 6.66
CA ASN A 136 -1.94 -8.68 7.74
C ASN A 136 -1.49 -9.97 8.46
N SER A 137 -2.34 -11.01 8.51
CA SER A 137 -1.91 -12.34 9.02
C SER A 137 -0.85 -12.99 8.14
N LEU A 138 -0.95 -12.85 6.82
CA LEU A 138 0.01 -13.39 5.85
C LEU A 138 1.33 -12.62 5.93
N VAL A 139 1.29 -11.29 6.02
CA VAL A 139 2.46 -10.45 6.25
C VAL A 139 3.17 -10.85 7.55
N GLY A 140 2.43 -10.96 8.67
CA GLY A 140 2.99 -11.34 9.96
C GLY A 140 3.67 -12.71 9.96
N ARG A 141 3.06 -13.69 9.27
CA ARG A 141 3.65 -15.02 9.07
C ARG A 141 4.95 -14.92 8.27
N ARG A 142 4.96 -14.16 7.17
CA ARG A 142 6.16 -13.98 6.35
C ARG A 142 7.30 -13.31 7.10
N LEU A 143 7.01 -12.26 7.86
CA LEU A 143 8.01 -11.56 8.67
C LEU A 143 8.60 -12.48 9.75
N SER A 144 7.77 -13.30 10.39
CA SER A 144 8.21 -14.33 11.34
C SER A 144 9.16 -15.35 10.69
N GLU A 145 8.82 -15.85 9.51
CA GLU A 145 9.69 -16.77 8.75
C GLU A 145 11.04 -16.14 8.40
N LEU A 146 11.03 -14.88 7.94
CA LEU A 146 12.25 -14.15 7.61
C LEU A 146 13.12 -13.94 8.85
N ALA A 147 12.52 -13.58 9.98
CA ALA A 147 13.23 -13.42 11.25
C ALA A 147 13.86 -14.74 11.73
N GLU A 148 13.14 -15.86 11.60
CA GLU A 148 13.71 -17.18 11.92
C GLU A 148 14.90 -17.53 11.03
N ARG A 149 14.80 -17.31 9.72
CA ARG A 149 15.90 -17.55 8.78
C ARG A 149 17.12 -16.71 9.17
N LEU A 150 16.94 -15.41 9.43
CA LEU A 150 18.01 -14.53 9.87
C LEU A 150 18.68 -15.02 11.16
N ARG A 151 17.90 -15.49 12.15
CA ARG A 151 18.44 -16.07 13.39
C ARG A 151 19.25 -17.34 13.15
N ARG A 152 18.84 -18.21 12.21
CA ARG A 152 19.59 -19.43 11.86
C ARG A 152 20.92 -19.15 11.17
N PHE A 153 21.00 -18.06 10.40
CA PHE A 153 22.23 -17.64 9.71
C PHE A 153 23.08 -16.64 10.53
N ALA A 154 22.60 -16.21 11.70
CA ALA A 154 23.40 -15.42 12.62
C ALA A 154 24.57 -16.29 13.13
N PRO A 155 25.84 -15.84 12.99
CA PRO A 155 26.97 -16.60 13.50
C PRO A 155 26.82 -16.82 15.00
N ALA A 156 27.04 -18.06 15.44
CA ALA A 156 27.08 -18.41 16.86
C ALA A 156 28.25 -17.67 17.53
N GLY A 157 28.00 -16.48 18.07
CA GLY A 157 29.09 -15.67 18.60
C GLY A 157 28.72 -14.23 18.92
N ARG A 158 27.80 -14.03 19.86
CA ARG A 158 27.77 -12.89 20.79
C ARG A 158 26.88 -13.24 21.99
N SER A 159 27.24 -14.32 22.67
CA SER A 159 26.92 -14.45 24.09
C SER A 159 27.63 -13.28 24.78
N GLY A 160 26.87 -12.35 25.35
CA GLY A 160 27.44 -11.32 26.20
C GLY A 160 28.12 -12.00 27.39
N ASP A 161 29.45 -12.03 27.39
CA ASP A 161 30.23 -12.31 28.59
C ASP A 161 30.20 -11.03 29.43
N SER A 162 29.10 -10.82 30.14
CA SER A 162 29.06 -9.91 31.29
C SER A 162 29.81 -10.57 32.43
N LYS A 163 31.14 -10.63 32.34
CA LYS A 163 31.97 -10.88 33.52
C LYS A 163 31.90 -9.65 34.40
N ASN A 164 31.18 -9.81 35.51
CA ASN A 164 31.41 -9.08 36.75
C ASN A 164 32.91 -9.18 37.09
N ASP A 165 33.67 -8.13 36.84
CA ASP A 165 34.91 -7.88 37.56
C ASP A 165 34.59 -6.99 38.77
N GLU A 166 34.09 -7.66 39.80
CA GLU A 166 34.22 -7.20 41.18
C GLU A 166 35.43 -7.96 41.76
N LYS A 167 36.59 -7.29 41.88
CA LYS A 167 37.56 -7.42 42.99
C LYS A 167 38.86 -6.62 42.80
N ASP A 168 39.14 -5.83 43.84
CA ASP A 168 40.45 -5.50 44.42
C ASP A 168 41.47 -4.66 43.61
N LYS A 169 41.42 -3.33 43.80
CA LYS A 169 42.44 -2.56 44.56
C LYS A 169 42.11 -1.09 44.69
#